data_AF-A0A2J7PVP1-F1
#
_entry.id   AF-A0A2J7PVP1-F1
#
_cell.length_a   1.000
_cell.length_b   1.000
_cell.length_c   1.000
_cell.angle_alpha   90.00
_cell.angle_beta   90.00
_cell.angle_gamma   90.00
#
_symmetry.space_group_name_H-M   'P 1'
#
loop_
_entity.id
_entity.type
_entity.pdbx_description
1 polymer ?
#
loop_
_entity_poly.entity_id
_entity_poly.type
_entity_poly.pdbx_seq_one_letter_code
_entity_poly.pdbx_strand_id
1 'polypeptide(L)'
;MKHTMLHVVLAICIITATSALGCSPPLNCTGVFHCPLILSGPGVVIESGTKYCSCCPVSITYLDENEPCTDEGSLPNLRLCREPLVCKGTCVPPQ
;
A
#
# COMPACT_ATOMS: atom_id res chain seq x y z
N MET A 1 42.18 -7.49 -44.32
CA MET A 1 42.32 -7.79 -42.88
C MET A 1 41.04 -7.34 -42.21
N LYS A 2 40.23 -8.27 -41.71
CA LYS A 2 38.81 -8.07 -41.36
C LYS A 2 38.59 -8.67 -39.98
N HIS A 3 38.55 -7.85 -38.93
CA HIS A 3 38.12 -8.21 -37.58
C HIS A 3 37.40 -6.98 -37.00
N THR A 4 36.12 -6.81 -37.31
CA THR A 4 34.95 -7.20 -36.48
C THR A 4 34.94 -6.44 -35.15
N MET A 5 34.37 -5.23 -35.20
CA MET A 5 34.15 -4.34 -34.08
C MET A 5 32.99 -4.89 -33.24
N LEU A 6 33.31 -5.54 -32.13
CA LEU A 6 32.35 -6.14 -31.19
C LEU A 6 31.59 -5.01 -30.46
N HIS A 7 30.36 -4.74 -30.90
CA HIS A 7 29.48 -3.79 -30.22
C HIS A 7 28.89 -4.48 -28.99
N VAL A 8 29.47 -4.21 -27.82
CA VAL A 8 28.90 -4.62 -26.53
C VAL A 8 27.68 -3.73 -26.26
N VAL A 9 26.51 -4.17 -26.72
CA VAL A 9 25.23 -3.55 -26.35
C VAL A 9 24.96 -3.93 -24.90
N LEU A 10 25.39 -3.05 -23.99
CA LEU A 10 25.04 -3.12 -22.57
C LEU A 10 23.53 -2.87 -22.48
N ALA A 11 22.74 -3.94 -22.47
CA ALA A 11 21.32 -3.90 -22.18
C ALA A 11 21.18 -3.52 -20.69
N ILE A 12 21.16 -2.21 -20.42
CA ILE A 12 20.79 -1.68 -19.13
C ILE A 12 19.29 -2.02 -18.98
N CYS A 13 18.99 -3.13 -18.32
CA CYS A 13 17.67 -3.37 -17.77
C CYS A 13 17.42 -2.25 -16.76
N ILE A 14 16.83 -1.15 -17.24
CA ILE A 14 16.18 -0.18 -16.37
C ILE A 14 15.02 -0.96 -15.79
N ILE A 15 15.23 -1.54 -14.61
CA ILE A 15 14.13 -2.01 -13.77
C ILE A 15 13.43 -0.72 -13.35
N THR A 16 12.51 -0.24 -14.20
CA THR A 16 11.51 0.72 -13.76
C THR A 16 10.79 0.01 -12.63
N ALA A 17 11.09 0.40 -11.40
CA ALA A 17 10.32 0.09 -10.23
C ALA A 17 8.95 0.75 -10.43
N THR A 18 8.11 0.11 -11.25
CA THR A 18 6.69 0.33 -11.24
C THR A 18 6.25 -0.09 -9.85
N SER A 19 5.96 0.91 -9.02
CA SER A 19 5.32 0.79 -7.72
C SER A 19 3.91 0.20 -7.90
N ALA A 20 3.82 -1.04 -8.35
CA ALA A 20 2.72 -1.89 -7.94
C ALA A 20 3.00 -2.14 -6.45
N LEU A 21 2.33 -1.39 -5.57
CA LEU A 21 2.19 -1.73 -4.15
C LEU A 21 1.33 -3.00 -4.01
N GLY A 22 1.68 -4.06 -4.74
CA GLY A 22 1.31 -5.43 -4.43
C GLY A 22 2.41 -5.92 -3.53
N CYS A 23 2.11 -6.10 -2.25
CA CYS A 23 3.05 -6.65 -1.27
C CYS A 23 3.79 -7.82 -1.89
N SER A 24 5.13 -7.83 -1.86
CA SER A 24 5.89 -8.97 -2.38
C SER A 24 5.58 -10.20 -1.52
N PRO A 25 4.78 -11.18 -1.99
CA PRO A 25 4.53 -12.37 -1.20
C PRO A 25 5.79 -13.27 -1.21
N PRO A 26 6.01 -14.05 -0.15
CA PRO A 26 5.24 -14.09 1.10
C PRO A 26 5.70 -13.02 2.10
N LEU A 27 4.76 -12.29 2.69
CA LEU A 27 4.99 -11.58 3.95
C LEU A 27 5.26 -12.62 5.02
N ASN A 28 6.53 -12.86 5.34
CA ASN A 28 6.90 -13.83 6.34
C ASN A 28 6.70 -13.23 7.75
N CYS A 29 5.47 -13.33 8.26
CA CYS A 29 5.13 -12.91 9.61
C CYS A 29 5.42 -14.00 10.67
N THR A 30 6.31 -14.95 10.39
CA THR A 30 6.75 -15.94 11.39
C THR A 30 7.82 -15.34 12.29
N GLY A 31 7.46 -15.05 13.55
CA GLY A 31 8.34 -14.40 14.52
C GLY A 31 7.55 -13.61 15.56
N VAL A 32 8.25 -13.10 16.57
CA VAL A 32 7.67 -12.15 17.53
C VAL A 32 7.89 -10.75 16.99
N PHE A 33 6.82 -10.11 16.51
CA PHE A 33 6.85 -8.72 16.06
C PHE A 33 6.19 -7.85 17.13
N HIS A 34 6.88 -6.78 17.53
CA HIS A 34 6.29 -5.77 18.39
C HIS A 34 5.43 -4.85 17.55
N CYS A 35 4.12 -5.05 17.60
CA CYS A 35 3.18 -4.19 16.91
C CYS A 35 2.93 -2.90 17.70
N PRO A 36 2.83 -1.75 17.00
CA PRO A 36 2.42 -0.51 17.63
C PRO A 36 1.01 -0.67 18.22
N LEU A 37 0.77 0.06 19.31
CA LEU A 37 -0.58 0.19 19.87
C LEU A 37 -1.49 0.83 18.82
N ILE A 38 -2.57 0.13 18.49
CA ILE A 38 -3.63 0.65 17.62
C ILE A 38 -4.72 1.30 18.47
N LEU A 39 -5.21 2.46 18.04
CA LEU A 39 -6.38 3.05 18.68
C LEU A 39 -7.61 2.23 18.31
N SER A 40 -8.38 1.84 19.32
CA SER A 40 -9.73 1.29 19.15
C SER A 40 -10.73 2.31 19.67
N GLY A 41 -11.87 2.41 19.00
CA GLY A 41 -12.90 3.39 19.32
C GLY A 41 -14.16 3.16 18.50
N PRO A 42 -15.27 3.85 18.82
CA PRO A 42 -16.50 3.77 18.04
C PRO A 42 -16.22 4.19 16.59
N GLY A 43 -16.64 3.36 15.63
CA GLY A 43 -16.41 3.59 14.20
C GLY A 43 -15.06 3.14 13.66
N VAL A 44 -14.19 2.54 14.50
CA VAL A 44 -12.92 1.96 14.07
C VAL A 44 -13.04 0.45 13.91
N VAL A 45 -12.61 -0.06 12.75
CA VAL A 45 -12.54 -1.50 12.46
C VAL A 45 -11.10 -1.97 12.54
N ILE A 46 -10.85 -3.10 13.18
CA ILE A 46 -9.51 -3.70 13.26
C ILE A 46 -9.43 -4.82 12.23
N GLU A 47 -8.48 -4.73 11.30
CA GLU A 47 -8.22 -5.75 10.29
C GLU A 47 -6.79 -6.28 10.36
N SER A 48 -6.56 -7.43 9.73
CA SER A 48 -5.20 -7.93 9.52
C SER A 48 -4.45 -6.98 8.59
N GLY A 49 -3.26 -6.52 9.01
CA GLY A 49 -2.40 -5.70 8.15
C GLY A 49 -1.82 -6.44 6.95
N THR A 50 -2.05 -7.74 6.81
CA THR A 50 -1.54 -8.53 5.67
C THR A 50 -2.04 -7.98 4.33
N LYS A 51 -3.30 -7.47 4.28
CA LYS A 51 -3.86 -6.75 3.13
C LYS A 51 -3.10 -5.46 2.80
N TYR A 52 -2.41 -4.89 3.79
CA TYR A 52 -1.68 -3.62 3.73
C TYR A 52 -0.16 -3.82 3.88
N CYS A 53 0.34 -5.00 3.53
CA CYS A 53 1.76 -5.33 3.58
C CYS A 53 2.40 -5.22 4.98
N SER A 54 1.61 -5.43 6.03
CA SER A 54 2.02 -5.34 7.43
C SER A 54 1.76 -6.65 8.17
N CYS A 55 2.70 -7.07 9.01
CA CYS A 55 2.51 -8.20 9.93
C CYS A 55 1.69 -7.82 11.18
N CYS A 56 1.41 -6.53 11.35
CA CYS A 56 0.64 -6.01 12.48
C CYS A 56 -0.80 -5.74 12.09
N PRO A 57 -1.76 -5.89 13.02
CA PRO A 57 -3.12 -5.45 12.78
C PRO A 57 -3.15 -3.94 12.50
N VAL A 58 -4.15 -3.52 11.74
CA VAL A 58 -4.39 -2.12 11.40
C VAL A 58 -5.76 -1.71 11.91
N SER A 59 -5.87 -0.47 12.35
CA SER A 59 -7.15 0.19 12.64
C SER A 59 -7.58 0.98 11.41
N ILE A 60 -8.84 0.84 11.03
CA ILE A 60 -9.44 1.49 9.86
C ILE A 60 -10.59 2.35 10.35
N THR A 61 -10.52 3.64 10.04
CA THR A 61 -11.66 4.55 10.16
C THR A 61 -12.25 4.77 8.78
N TYR A 62 -13.51 4.39 8.60
CA TYR A 62 -14.22 4.64 7.35
C TYR A 62 -14.72 6.08 7.30
N LEU A 63 -14.48 6.71 6.15
CA LEU A 63 -14.89 8.08 5.85
C LEU A 63 -16.13 8.07 4.96
N ASP A 64 -17.10 8.90 5.30
CA ASP A 64 -18.33 9.06 4.53
C ASP A 64 -18.13 10.08 3.38
N GLU A 65 -19.15 10.24 2.54
CA GLU A 65 -19.08 11.12 1.36
C GLU A 65 -18.75 12.57 1.75
N ASN A 66 -17.91 13.23 0.95
CA ASN A 66 -17.41 14.60 1.13
C ASN A 66 -16.43 14.79 2.29
N GLU A 67 -16.11 13.73 3.06
CA GLU A 67 -15.04 13.82 4.05
C GLU A 67 -13.65 13.88 3.40
N PRO A 68 -12.70 14.63 3.99
CA PRO A 68 -11.35 14.73 3.48
C PRO A 68 -10.60 13.41 3.64
N CYS A 69 -9.97 12.97 2.55
CA CYS A 69 -9.21 11.74 2.50
C CYS A 69 -7.82 12.00 1.88
N THR A 70 -6.87 11.12 2.17
CA THR A 70 -5.52 11.16 1.62
C THR A 70 -5.18 9.79 1.05
N ASP A 71 -4.56 9.74 -0.13
CA ASP A 71 -4.09 8.50 -0.74
C ASP A 71 -2.95 7.84 0.07
N GLU A 72 -2.33 8.59 0.99
CA GLU A 72 -1.32 8.08 1.90
C GLU A 72 -1.97 7.58 3.20
N GLY A 73 -2.27 6.29 3.24
CA GLY A 73 -2.64 5.60 4.47
C GLY A 73 -1.42 5.41 5.38
N SER A 74 -1.40 6.05 6.55
CA SER A 74 -0.32 5.88 7.51
C SER A 74 -0.60 4.67 8.43
N LEU A 75 0.11 3.57 8.20
CA LEU A 75 0.03 2.42 9.11
C LEU A 75 0.52 2.82 10.52
N PRO A 76 -0.10 2.29 11.59
CA PRO A 76 -1.14 1.26 11.59
C PRO A 76 -2.58 1.80 11.56
N ASN A 77 -2.79 3.12 11.51
CA ASN A 77 -4.11 3.76 11.57
C ASN A 77 -4.50 4.32 10.20
N LEU A 78 -5.29 3.56 9.44
CA LEU A 78 -5.75 3.92 8.12
C LEU A 78 -7.07 4.69 8.17
N ARG A 79 -7.22 5.67 7.28
CA ARG A 79 -8.49 6.33 7.00
C ARG A 79 -8.85 6.04 5.56
N LEU A 80 -9.93 5.31 5.35
CA LEU A 80 -10.35 4.86 4.03
C LEU A 80 -11.75 5.35 3.75
N CYS A 81 -12.05 5.72 2.50
CA CYS A 81 -13.42 6.00 2.11
C CYS A 81 -14.28 4.73 2.25
N ARG A 82 -15.49 4.86 2.76
CA ARG A 82 -16.45 3.76 2.84
C ARG A 82 -16.81 3.31 1.44
N GLU A 83 -16.71 2.01 1.16
CA GLU A 83 -17.12 1.46 -0.13
C GLU A 83 -18.58 1.85 -0.44
N PRO A 84 -18.91 2.27 -1.68
CA PRO A 84 -18.09 2.21 -2.90
C PRO A 84 -17.26 3.49 -3.19
N LEU A 85 -17.16 4.43 -2.25
CA LEU A 85 -16.52 5.73 -2.47
C LEU A 85 -15.01 5.59 -2.76
N VAL A 86 -14.48 6.50 -3.57
CA VAL A 86 -13.06 6.61 -3.91
C VAL A 86 -12.46 7.90 -3.39
N CYS A 87 -11.18 7.88 -3.00
CA CYS A 87 -10.48 9.08 -2.57
C CYS A 87 -10.01 9.92 -3.76
N LYS A 88 -10.43 11.18 -3.83
CA LYS A 88 -9.91 12.19 -4.77
C LYS A 88 -9.65 13.51 -4.03
N GLY A 89 -8.98 13.42 -2.87
CA GLY A 89 -8.86 14.51 -1.88
C GLY A 89 -10.07 14.61 -0.94
N THR A 90 -11.25 14.21 -1.41
CA THR A 90 -12.43 13.89 -0.59
C THR A 90 -13.03 12.56 -1.05
N CYS A 91 -13.82 11.92 -0.19
CA CYS A 91 -14.52 10.69 -0.55
C CYS A 91 -15.72 10.99 -1.46
N VAL A 92 -15.66 10.51 -2.70
CA VAL A 92 -16.69 10.76 -3.72
C VAL A 92 -17.13 9.46 -4.39
N PRO A 93 -18.34 9.39 -4.96
CA PRO A 93 -18.77 8.23 -5.74
C PRO A 93 -17.81 7.94 -6.91
N PRO A 94 -17.58 6.66 -7.24
CA PRO A 94 -16.83 6.29 -8.43
C PRO A 94 -17.61 6.74 -9.67
N GLN A 95 -16.96 7.50 -10.55
CA GLN A 95 -17.52 7.97 -11.82
C GLN A 95 -17.39 6.93 -12.92
#